data_AF-A0A9X0CM44-F1
#
_entry.id   AF-A0A9X0CM44-F1
#
_cell.length_a   1.000
_cell.length_b   1.000
_cell.length_c   1.000
_cell.angle_alpha   90.00
_cell.angle_beta   90.00
_cell.angle_gamma   90.00
#
_symmetry.space_group_name_H-M   'P 1'
#
loop_
_entity.id
_entity.type
_entity.pdbx_description
1 polymer ?
#
loop_
_entity_poly.entity_id
_entity_poly.type
_entity_poly.pdbx_seq_one_letter_code
_entity_poly.pdbx_strand_id
1 'polypeptide(L)'
;MAKIILMLAAEFLILMMIIDGSGKKSAAQTCGISYRKIGCFADKRRPFPKLLLSPRKTGIDWENWNEFIERFVCQCANKTAAAGYPYFGIQFWAECWAGENPDVAYDSDGQSDSCVGLDFQSCDSASSSCAGAGGENYVYGIDVDQSSDACEDLDNSGVKNIANIVTM
;
A
#
# COMPACT_ATOMS: atom_id res chain seq x y z
N MET A 1 -52.40 31.53 17.75
CA MET A 1 -51.40 31.93 16.73
C MET A 1 -50.01 31.34 17.02
N ALA A 2 -49.46 31.52 18.23
CA ALA A 2 -48.15 30.94 18.61
C ALA A 2 -48.08 29.39 18.55
N LYS A 3 -49.17 28.67 18.85
CA LYS A 3 -49.20 27.19 18.81
C LYS A 3 -49.10 26.60 17.38
N ILE A 4 -49.51 27.34 16.35
CA ILE A 4 -49.46 26.87 14.95
C ILE A 4 -48.03 27.01 14.39
N ILE A 5 -47.32 28.06 14.77
CA ILE A 5 -45.92 28.31 14.36
C ILE A 5 -44.98 27.23 14.92
N LEU A 6 -45.22 26.75 16.14
CA LEU A 6 -44.46 25.65 16.76
C LEU A 6 -44.65 24.31 16.03
N MET A 7 -45.85 24.05 15.48
CA MET A 7 -46.11 22.81 14.74
C MET A 7 -45.48 22.82 13.34
N LEU A 8 -45.49 23.96 12.66
CA LEU A 8 -44.86 24.10 11.33
C LEU A 8 -43.32 24.03 11.38
N ALA A 9 -42.69 24.46 12.49
CA ALA A 9 -41.24 24.37 12.68
C ALA A 9 -40.76 22.92 12.88
N ALA A 10 -41.58 22.05 13.48
CA ALA A 10 -41.21 20.66 13.74
C ALA A 10 -41.13 19.82 12.44
N GLU A 11 -42.01 20.08 11.47
CA GLU A 11 -42.01 19.35 10.19
C GLU A 11 -40.81 19.73 9.30
N PHE A 12 -40.34 20.98 9.38
CA PHE A 12 -39.15 21.45 8.67
C PHE A 12 -37.85 20.86 9.23
N LEU A 13 -37.79 20.61 10.54
CA LEU A 13 -36.63 19.97 11.18
C LEU A 13 -36.52 18.49 10.81
N ILE A 14 -37.65 17.81 10.61
CA ILE A 14 -37.67 16.40 10.19
C ILE A 14 -37.12 16.24 8.77
N LEU A 15 -37.33 17.22 7.87
CA LEU A 15 -36.80 17.15 6.50
C LEU A 15 -35.28 17.38 6.42
N MET A 16 -34.70 18.16 7.34
CA MET A 16 -33.25 18.42 7.39
C MET A 16 -32.45 17.22 7.94
N MET A 17 -33.10 16.27 8.63
CA MET A 17 -32.45 15.04 9.12
C MET A 17 -32.45 13.89 8.09
N ILE A 18 -33.02 14.08 6.89
CA ILE A 18 -33.12 13.03 5.87
C ILE A 18 -32.00 13.14 4.81
N ILE A 19 -31.20 14.21 4.81
CA ILE A 19 -30.05 14.36 3.91
C ILE A 19 -28.75 14.00 4.62
N ASP A 20 -28.71 12.86 5.31
CA ASP A 20 -27.44 12.18 5.55
C ASP A 20 -27.14 11.36 4.30
N GLY A 21 -26.51 12.04 3.34
CA GLY A 21 -25.94 11.41 2.16
C GLY A 21 -25.10 10.21 2.60
N SER A 22 -25.44 9.04 2.06
CA SER A 22 -24.70 7.81 2.30
C SER A 22 -23.30 7.94 1.73
N GLY A 23 -22.41 8.57 2.47
CA GLY A 23 -20.97 8.48 2.27
C GLY A 23 -20.60 7.02 2.50
N LYS A 24 -20.51 6.24 1.42
CA LYS A 24 -19.73 5.00 1.45
C LYS A 24 -18.30 5.45 1.74
N LYS A 25 -17.90 5.45 3.02
CA LYS A 25 -16.48 5.45 3.36
C LYS A 25 -15.92 4.22 2.66
N SER A 26 -15.11 4.44 1.63
CA SER A 26 -14.36 3.39 0.97
C SER A 26 -13.72 2.55 2.07
N ALA A 27 -14.01 1.24 2.07
CA ALA A 27 -13.36 0.35 3.01
C ALA A 27 -11.86 0.51 2.77
N ALA A 28 -11.14 1.07 3.75
CA ALA A 28 -9.70 1.17 3.72
C ALA A 28 -9.18 -0.21 3.35
N GLN A 29 -8.64 -0.33 2.13
CA GLN A 29 -8.26 -1.62 1.59
C GLN A 29 -7.05 -2.08 2.40
N THR A 30 -7.29 -2.96 3.37
CA THR A 30 -6.23 -3.56 4.18
C THR A 30 -5.29 -4.30 3.25
N CYS A 31 -4.01 -3.95 3.27
CA CYS A 31 -3.02 -4.65 2.48
C CYS A 31 -2.84 -6.06 3.05
N GLY A 32 -2.99 -7.10 2.21
CA GLY A 32 -2.81 -8.50 2.62
C GLY A 32 -1.38 -8.88 3.01
N ILE A 33 -0.43 -7.95 2.91
CA ILE A 33 0.96 -8.10 3.34
C ILE A 33 1.25 -7.03 4.38
N SER A 34 1.82 -7.44 5.51
CA SER A 34 2.34 -6.53 6.54
C SER A 34 3.68 -5.96 6.10
N TYR A 35 3.79 -4.64 6.17
CA TYR A 35 5.01 -3.89 5.91
C TYR A 35 5.06 -2.65 6.80
N ARG A 36 6.26 -2.13 7.00
CA ARG A 36 6.52 -0.93 7.79
C ARG A 36 7.27 0.14 7.00
N LYS A 37 6.93 1.40 7.26
CA LYS A 37 7.67 2.56 6.76
C LYS A 37 9.06 2.61 7.40
N ILE A 38 10.11 2.82 6.61
CA ILE A 38 11.49 2.95 7.10
C ILE A 38 11.96 4.40 7.01
N GLY A 39 11.84 5.03 5.84
CA GLY A 39 12.26 6.43 5.68
C GLY A 39 12.53 6.83 4.25
N CYS A 40 12.91 8.09 4.07
CA CYS A 40 13.24 8.68 2.78
C CYS A 40 14.76 8.77 2.60
N PHE A 41 15.27 8.27 1.48
CA PHE A 41 16.70 8.17 1.21
C PHE A 41 17.04 8.52 -0.23
N ALA A 42 18.18 9.17 -0.40
CA ALA A 42 18.74 9.49 -1.71
C ALA A 42 19.07 8.22 -2.50
N ASP A 43 18.83 8.28 -3.80
CA ASP A 43 19.10 7.18 -4.71
C ASP A 43 20.03 7.63 -5.85
N LYS A 44 21.31 7.79 -5.50
CA LYS A 44 22.36 8.14 -6.46
C LYS A 44 23.05 6.89 -6.99
N ARG A 45 23.22 5.87 -6.14
CA ARG A 45 23.91 4.61 -6.44
C ARG A 45 22.98 3.43 -6.77
N ARG A 46 21.66 3.60 -6.74
CA ARG A 46 20.67 2.56 -7.11
C ARG A 46 20.76 1.31 -6.26
N PRO A 47 20.51 1.42 -4.93
CA PRO A 47 20.57 0.28 -4.01
C PRO A 47 19.50 -0.78 -4.30
N PHE A 48 18.38 -0.39 -4.93
CA PHE A 48 17.35 -1.31 -5.42
C PHE A 48 17.48 -1.53 -6.93
N PRO A 49 17.99 -2.68 -7.40
CA PRO A 49 18.27 -2.89 -8.82
C PRO A 49 17.08 -3.42 -9.63
N LYS A 50 15.98 -3.86 -9.00
CA LYS A 50 14.86 -4.52 -9.69
C LYS A 50 13.61 -3.66 -9.67
N LEU A 51 13.13 -3.27 -10.85
CA LEU A 51 11.81 -2.66 -11.01
C LEU A 51 10.73 -3.74 -11.06
N LEU A 52 9.87 -3.81 -10.05
CA LEU A 52 8.80 -4.81 -9.94
C LEU A 52 7.46 -4.33 -10.51
N LEU A 53 7.20 -3.03 -10.43
CA LEU A 53 5.95 -2.40 -10.88
C LEU A 53 6.18 -0.95 -11.27
N SER A 54 5.54 -0.54 -12.36
CA SER A 54 5.53 0.85 -12.81
C SER A 54 4.19 1.16 -13.48
N PRO A 55 3.59 2.34 -13.23
CA PRO A 55 2.35 2.79 -13.85
C PRO A 55 2.58 3.35 -15.26
N ARG A 56 3.74 3.12 -15.90
CA ARG A 56 4.03 3.62 -17.26
C ARG A 56 2.91 3.36 -18.28
N LYS A 57 2.16 2.27 -18.13
CA LYS A 57 1.02 1.93 -19.01
C LYS A 57 -0.34 2.43 -18.49
N THR A 58 -0.52 2.53 -17.17
CA THR A 58 -1.81 2.85 -16.54
C THR A 58 -1.96 4.33 -16.18
N GLY A 59 -0.84 5.06 -16.07
CA GLY A 59 -0.79 6.40 -15.51
C GLY A 59 -0.80 6.40 -13.98
N ILE A 60 -0.36 7.52 -13.41
CA ILE A 60 -0.56 7.89 -12.02
C ILE A 60 -1.87 8.66 -11.96
N ASP A 61 -2.75 8.31 -11.02
CA ASP A 61 -3.96 9.08 -10.74
C ASP A 61 -3.60 10.23 -9.79
N TRP A 62 -3.23 11.37 -10.38
CA TRP A 62 -2.84 12.57 -9.63
C TRP A 62 -4.02 13.26 -8.95
N GLU A 63 -5.23 13.11 -9.49
CA GLU A 63 -6.45 13.70 -8.92
C GLU A 63 -6.88 12.95 -7.65
N ASN A 64 -6.69 11.63 -7.64
CA ASN A 64 -6.98 10.76 -6.49
C ASN A 64 -5.70 10.19 -5.86
N TRP A 65 -4.69 11.06 -5.66
CA TRP A 65 -3.35 10.68 -5.20
C TRP A 65 -3.35 9.80 -3.96
N ASN A 66 -4.12 10.14 -2.92
CA ASN A 66 -4.10 9.42 -1.64
C ASN A 66 -4.53 7.96 -1.80
N GLU A 67 -5.66 7.74 -2.49
CA GLU A 67 -6.14 6.39 -2.79
C GLU A 67 -5.17 5.65 -3.73
N PHE A 68 -4.64 6.35 -4.73
CA PHE A 68 -3.66 5.79 -5.65
C PHE A 68 -2.41 5.30 -4.93
N ILE A 69 -1.78 6.13 -4.08
CA ILE A 69 -0.50 5.80 -3.47
C ILE A 69 -0.64 4.71 -2.42
N GLU A 70 -1.73 4.69 -1.65
CA GLU A 70 -2.02 3.60 -0.71
C GLU A 70 -2.15 2.25 -1.44
N ARG A 71 -2.96 2.23 -2.51
CA ARG A 71 -3.11 1.03 -3.35
C ARG A 71 -1.78 0.63 -3.98
N PHE A 72 -1.00 1.59 -4.48
CA PHE A 72 0.26 1.32 -5.18
C PHE A 72 1.32 0.76 -4.24
N VAL A 73 1.51 1.35 -3.05
CA VAL A 73 2.42 0.84 -2.01
C VAL A 73 2.04 -0.59 -1.64
N CYS A 74 0.75 -0.87 -1.45
CA CYS A 74 0.31 -2.23 -1.16
C CYS A 74 0.62 -3.21 -2.31
N GLN A 75 0.37 -2.84 -3.57
CA GLN A 75 0.73 -3.68 -4.71
C GLN A 75 2.24 -3.94 -4.79
N CYS A 76 3.05 -2.94 -4.46
CA CYS A 76 4.50 -3.07 -4.39
C CYS A 76 4.92 -4.03 -3.26
N ALA A 77 4.34 -3.91 -2.06
CA ALA A 77 4.59 -4.82 -0.95
C ALA A 77 4.29 -6.28 -1.32
N ASN A 78 3.14 -6.54 -1.97
CA ASN A 78 2.78 -7.87 -2.46
C ASN A 78 3.80 -8.44 -3.44
N LYS A 79 4.24 -7.64 -4.43
CA LYS A 79 5.24 -8.08 -5.41
C LYS A 79 6.60 -8.32 -4.78
N THR A 80 6.96 -7.51 -3.80
CA THR A 80 8.24 -7.60 -3.08
C THR A 80 8.27 -8.87 -2.23
N ALA A 81 7.20 -9.14 -1.47
CA ALA A 81 7.04 -10.36 -0.69
C ALA A 81 7.05 -11.61 -1.59
N ALA A 82 6.29 -11.61 -2.69
CA ALA A 82 6.27 -12.72 -3.64
C ALA A 82 7.64 -12.96 -4.33
N ALA A 83 8.49 -11.93 -4.41
CA ALA A 83 9.86 -12.05 -4.92
C ALA A 83 10.88 -12.46 -3.85
N GLY A 84 10.47 -12.62 -2.59
CA GLY A 84 11.35 -12.96 -1.47
C GLY A 84 12.29 -11.82 -1.05
N TYR A 85 11.97 -10.57 -1.40
CA TYR A 85 12.80 -9.42 -1.04
C TYR A 85 12.34 -8.82 0.30
N PRO A 86 13.25 -8.44 1.20
CA PRO A 86 12.87 -7.89 2.51
C PRO A 86 12.55 -6.39 2.47
N TYR A 87 12.95 -5.68 1.42
CA TYR A 87 12.79 -4.23 1.30
C TYR A 87 12.33 -3.83 -0.09
N PHE A 88 11.56 -2.74 -0.14
CA PHE A 88 11.23 -2.06 -1.38
C PHE A 88 11.27 -0.54 -1.21
N GLY A 89 11.55 0.14 -2.31
CA GLY A 89 11.51 1.59 -2.45
C GLY A 89 10.42 2.01 -3.42
N ILE A 90 9.72 3.09 -3.09
CA ILE A 90 8.88 3.81 -4.03
C ILE A 90 9.63 5.06 -4.48
N GLN A 91 9.88 5.18 -5.78
CA GLN A 91 10.62 6.29 -6.40
C GLN A 91 9.82 6.88 -7.56
N PHE A 92 10.13 8.12 -7.98
CA PHE A 92 9.45 8.80 -9.08
C PHE A 92 7.93 8.74 -8.92
N TRP A 93 7.46 9.03 -7.71
CA TRP A 93 6.06 9.00 -7.26
C TRP A 93 5.39 7.63 -7.26
N ALA A 94 5.77 6.70 -8.14
CA ALA A 94 5.07 5.43 -8.29
C ALA A 94 5.88 4.37 -9.05
N GLU A 95 7.19 4.28 -8.90
CA GLU A 95 7.96 3.13 -9.35
C GLU A 95 8.32 2.27 -8.15
N CYS A 96 8.04 0.97 -8.25
CA CYS A 96 8.30 -0.01 -7.22
C CYS A 96 9.63 -0.71 -7.49
N TRP A 97 10.64 -0.37 -6.69
CA TRP A 97 11.99 -0.93 -6.78
C TRP A 97 12.27 -1.84 -5.59
N ALA A 98 12.97 -2.94 -5.81
CA ALA A 98 13.35 -3.88 -4.76
C ALA A 98 14.67 -4.60 -5.09
N GLY A 99 15.17 -5.41 -4.16
CA GLY A 99 16.40 -6.18 -4.33
C GLY A 99 16.62 -7.23 -3.23
N GLU A 100 17.49 -8.19 -3.52
CA GLU A 100 17.93 -9.22 -2.57
C GLU A 100 18.84 -8.63 -1.49
N ASN A 101 18.73 -9.14 -0.27
CA ASN A 101 19.58 -8.76 0.88
C ASN A 101 20.63 -9.86 1.13
N PRO A 102 21.86 -9.57 1.59
CA PRO A 102 22.18 -8.64 2.71
C PRO A 102 22.68 -7.23 2.34
N ASP A 103 22.83 -6.90 1.05
CA ASP A 103 23.56 -5.69 0.62
C ASP A 103 22.68 -4.54 0.11
N VAL A 104 21.37 -4.52 0.40
CA VAL A 104 20.51 -3.38 0.03
C VAL A 104 20.88 -2.19 0.93
N ALA A 105 21.94 -1.48 0.54
CA ALA A 105 22.47 -0.31 1.24
C ALA A 105 21.61 0.93 0.91
N TYR A 106 20.31 0.84 1.16
CA TYR A 106 19.31 1.85 0.80
C TYR A 106 19.57 3.23 1.42
N ASP A 107 20.27 3.26 2.54
CA ASP A 107 20.61 4.45 3.32
C ASP A 107 22.00 5.02 2.98
N SER A 108 22.76 4.33 2.14
CA SER A 108 24.17 4.64 1.95
C SER A 108 24.41 6.02 1.32
N ASP A 109 23.46 6.56 0.55
CA ASP A 109 23.53 7.91 -0.04
C ASP A 109 22.96 9.00 0.90
N GLY A 110 22.49 8.61 2.09
CA GLY A 110 21.97 9.50 3.12
C GLY A 110 20.45 9.66 3.10
N GLN A 111 19.93 10.24 4.18
CA GLN A 111 18.52 10.63 4.29
C GLN A 111 18.18 11.77 3.32
N SER A 112 16.91 11.85 2.95
CA SER A 112 16.36 12.97 2.18
C SER A 112 15.01 13.39 2.75
N ASP A 113 14.62 14.63 2.45
CA ASP A 113 13.31 15.19 2.80
C ASP A 113 12.38 15.32 1.58
N SER A 114 12.81 14.81 0.42
CA SER A 114 12.10 14.95 -0.87
C SER A 114 11.13 13.80 -1.16
N CYS A 115 10.64 13.12 -0.12
CA CYS A 115 9.56 12.15 -0.24
C CYS A 115 8.23 12.78 0.16
N VAL A 116 7.18 12.41 -0.56
CA VAL A 116 5.82 12.91 -0.36
C VAL A 116 4.92 11.81 0.19
N GLY A 117 4.04 12.18 1.11
CA GLY A 117 3.00 11.33 1.67
C GLY A 117 1.63 11.66 1.09
N LEU A 118 0.60 11.59 1.92
CA LEU A 118 -0.76 11.99 1.54
C LEU A 118 -0.83 13.50 1.26
N ASP A 119 -1.78 13.90 0.43
CA ASP A 119 -2.02 15.29 0.00
C ASP A 119 -0.78 15.99 -0.58
N PHE A 120 0.16 15.19 -1.12
CA PHE A 120 1.48 15.62 -1.57
C PHE A 120 2.31 16.37 -0.52
N GLN A 121 1.97 16.24 0.77
CA GLN A 121 2.75 16.82 1.85
C GLN A 121 4.04 16.04 2.07
N SER A 122 4.97 16.60 2.85
CA SER A 122 6.14 15.86 3.29
C SER A 122 5.72 14.56 3.97
N CYS A 123 6.39 13.45 3.64
CA CYS A 123 6.04 12.17 4.25
C CYS A 123 6.45 12.14 5.73
N ASP A 124 5.45 12.24 6.60
CA ASP A 124 5.59 12.19 8.04
C ASP A 124 4.92 10.95 8.65
N SER A 125 4.76 10.96 9.98
CA SER A 125 4.09 9.89 10.71
C SER A 125 2.59 9.76 10.38
N ALA A 126 1.92 10.85 9.99
CA ALA A 126 0.49 10.88 9.69
C ALA A 126 0.17 10.29 8.32
N SER A 127 1.11 10.31 7.37
CA SER A 127 0.93 9.71 6.04
C SER A 127 0.97 8.18 6.09
N SER A 128 -0.11 7.51 5.72
CA SER A 128 -0.18 6.03 5.68
C SER A 128 0.76 5.42 4.63
N SER A 129 0.97 6.13 3.52
CA SER A 129 1.76 5.73 2.37
C SER A 129 2.49 6.93 1.79
N CYS A 130 3.68 6.66 1.26
CA CYS A 130 4.68 7.63 0.85
C CYS A 130 5.48 7.17 -0.37
N ALA A 131 5.96 8.14 -1.13
CA ALA A 131 6.77 7.95 -2.33
C ALA A 131 7.96 8.91 -2.35
N GLY A 132 9.10 8.45 -2.84
CA GLY A 132 10.18 9.33 -3.26
C GLY A 132 9.80 10.09 -4.53
N ALA A 133 10.19 11.36 -4.62
CA ALA A 133 10.12 12.12 -5.84
C ALA A 133 11.24 11.70 -6.82
N GLY A 134 11.88 12.63 -7.52
CA GLY A 134 12.96 12.34 -8.45
C GLY A 134 14.28 12.02 -7.75
N GLY A 135 14.80 10.80 -7.94
CA GLY A 135 16.12 10.40 -7.41
C GLY A 135 16.14 10.05 -5.92
N GLU A 136 14.97 9.71 -5.37
CA GLU A 136 14.76 9.40 -3.95
C GLU A 136 13.94 8.11 -3.84
N ASN A 137 14.19 7.29 -2.83
CA ASN A 137 13.29 6.19 -2.47
C ASN A 137 12.65 6.50 -1.12
N TYR A 138 11.32 6.39 -1.04
CA TYR A 138 10.72 6.08 0.25
C TYR A 138 10.74 4.57 0.46
N VAL A 139 11.45 4.14 1.49
CA VAL A 139 11.78 2.74 1.75
C VAL A 139 10.82 2.14 2.76
N TYR A 140 10.42 0.90 2.48
CA TYR A 140 9.58 0.06 3.31
C TYR A 140 10.28 -1.29 3.55
N GLY A 141 10.00 -1.88 4.71
CA GLY A 141 10.41 -3.26 5.02
C GLY A 141 9.20 -4.18 5.04
N ILE A 142 9.34 -5.37 4.47
CA ILE A 142 8.38 -6.46 4.65
C ILE A 142 8.54 -7.01 6.07
N ASP A 143 7.42 -7.32 6.72
CA ASP A 143 7.43 -7.98 8.03
C ASP A 143 7.50 -9.51 7.81
N VAL A 144 8.46 -10.16 8.47
CA VAL A 144 8.93 -11.51 8.12
C VAL A 144 7.90 -12.60 8.40
N ASP A 145 6.94 -12.35 9.28
CA ASP A 145 5.89 -13.29 9.72
C ASP A 145 4.93 -13.72 8.58
N GLN A 146 5.00 -13.10 7.41
CA GLN A 146 4.14 -13.38 6.25
C GLN A 146 4.91 -13.63 4.95
N SER A 147 6.25 -13.66 5.01
CA SER A 147 7.10 -13.85 3.82
C SER A 147 7.26 -15.32 3.39
N SER A 148 6.86 -16.28 4.24
CA SER A 148 6.94 -17.73 3.97
C SER A 148 5.66 -18.35 3.45
N ASP A 149 4.51 -17.69 3.59
CA ASP A 149 3.21 -18.33 3.41
C ASP A 149 2.61 -18.10 2.00
N ALA A 150 3.25 -17.28 1.17
CA ALA A 150 2.79 -16.95 -0.19
C ALA A 150 3.22 -17.97 -1.27
N CYS A 151 3.82 -19.10 -0.89
CA CYS A 151 4.31 -20.13 -1.83
C CYS A 151 3.68 -21.52 -1.65
N GLU A 152 2.83 -21.77 -0.65
CA GLU A 152 2.21 -23.09 -0.43
C GLU A 152 0.72 -23.09 -0.75
N ASP A 153 0.34 -23.09 -2.03
CA ASP A 153 -1.05 -23.38 -2.44
C ASP A 153 -1.16 -24.15 -3.77
N LEU A 154 -0.17 -24.99 -4.09
CA LEU A 154 -0.24 -25.97 -5.20
C LEU A 154 0.31 -27.36 -4.82
N ASP A 155 -0.13 -27.93 -3.70
CA ASP A 155 -0.12 -29.39 -3.46
C ASP A 155 -0.99 -29.72 -2.23
N ASN A 156 -2.29 -30.02 -2.41
CA ASN A 156 -2.94 -31.10 -1.64
C ASN A 156 -4.34 -31.54 -2.14
N SER A 157 -4.68 -31.35 -3.41
CA SER A 157 -5.93 -31.91 -3.96
C SER A 157 -5.73 -33.28 -4.65
N GLY A 158 -4.53 -33.87 -4.55
CA GLY A 158 -4.13 -35.09 -5.29
C GLY A 158 -3.71 -36.31 -4.46
N VAL A 159 -3.45 -36.22 -3.16
CA VAL A 159 -3.03 -37.39 -2.35
C VAL A 159 -4.25 -38.06 -1.70
N LYS A 160 -5.13 -38.63 -2.52
CA LYS A 160 -6.09 -39.67 -2.09
C LYS A 160 -5.74 -40.95 -2.86
N ASN A 161 -5.37 -41.99 -2.11
CA ASN A 161 -5.04 -43.36 -2.51
C ASN A 161 -3.67 -43.62 -3.18
N ILE A 162 -2.64 -43.88 -2.35
CA ILE A 162 -1.55 -44.82 -2.70
C ILE A 162 -1.18 -45.80 -1.56
N ALA A 163 -1.98 -45.91 -0.51
CA ALA A 163 -1.71 -46.84 0.59
C ALA A 163 -2.03 -48.33 0.30
N ASN A 164 -2.13 -48.76 -0.98
CA ASN A 164 -2.49 -50.15 -1.34
C ASN A 164 -1.71 -50.74 -2.54
N ILE A 165 -0.56 -50.20 -2.96
CA ILE A 165 0.17 -50.68 -4.16
C ILE A 165 1.54 -51.32 -3.87
N VAL A 166 1.93 -51.50 -2.60
CA VAL A 166 3.21 -52.19 -2.29
C VAL A 166 2.98 -53.37 -1.35
N THR A 167 2.30 -54.42 -1.83
CA THR A 167 2.60 -55.82 -1.46
C THR A 167 2.04 -56.79 -2.53
N MET A 168 2.86 -57.11 -3.53
CA MET A 168 2.88 -58.41 -4.19
C MET A 168 4.30 -58.96 -4.06
#